data_AF-A0AAE9GWM7-F1
#
_entry.id   AF-A0AAE9GWM7-F1
#
_cell.length_a   1.000
_cell.length_b   1.000
_cell.length_c   1.000
_cell.angle_alpha   90.00
_cell.angle_beta   90.00
_cell.angle_gamma   90.00
#
_symmetry.space_group_name_H-M   'P 1'
#
loop_
_entity.id
_entity.type
_entity.pdbx_description
1 polymer ?
#
loop_
_entity_poly.entity_id
_entity_poly.type
_entity_poly.pdbx_seq_one_letter_code
_entity_poly.pdbx_strand_id
1 'polypeptide(L)'
;MFYITEDELRFKQDTVKEYFNQKLNAICMSELFILKDKYPVNADYFINFAKSYFQFYLNRTYLDDVVVFFEDGSILKIHFNENGFSWSEHYDSQISTAFYYGRYSIRL
;
A
#
# COMPACT_ATOMS: atom_id res chain seq x y z
N MET A 1 -1.37 8.51 16.05
CA MET A 1 -1.25 7.38 15.13
C MET A 1 -1.22 7.98 13.73
N PHE A 2 -0.07 7.94 13.05
CA PHE A 2 0.05 8.49 11.69
C PHE A 2 -0.53 7.47 10.71
N TYR A 3 -1.73 7.75 10.20
CA TYR A 3 -2.34 7.01 9.12
C TYR A 3 -2.54 7.97 7.97
N ILE A 4 -1.77 7.79 6.88
CA ILE A 4 -2.10 8.45 5.62
C ILE A 4 -3.33 7.73 5.10
N THR A 5 -4.47 8.40 5.06
CA THR A 5 -5.71 7.81 4.52
C THR A 5 -5.72 7.87 3.00
N GLU A 6 -6.62 7.14 2.36
CA GLU A 6 -6.78 7.22 0.91
C GLU A 6 -7.21 8.62 0.43
N ASP A 7 -8.07 9.31 1.20
CA ASP A 7 -8.42 10.71 0.94
C ASP A 7 -7.19 11.63 0.99
N GLU A 8 -6.25 11.39 1.90
CA GLU A 8 -5.00 12.14 1.96
C GLU A 8 -4.09 11.84 0.76
N LEU A 9 -4.04 10.59 0.30
CA LEU A 9 -3.31 10.23 -0.92
C LEU A 9 -3.89 10.91 -2.16
N ARG A 10 -5.22 10.95 -2.28
CA ARG A 10 -5.92 11.68 -3.36
C ARG A 10 -5.68 13.18 -3.28
N PHE A 11 -5.80 13.76 -2.09
CA PHE A 11 -5.50 15.16 -1.90
C PHE A 11 -4.07 15.50 -2.34
N LYS A 12 -3.10 14.64 -2.01
CA LYS A 12 -1.71 14.79 -2.47
C LYS A 12 -1.56 14.59 -3.97
N GLN A 13 -2.27 13.64 -4.57
CA GLN A 13 -2.32 13.45 -6.02
C GLN A 13 -2.83 14.71 -6.74
N ASP A 14 -3.77 15.45 -6.15
CA ASP A 14 -4.35 16.65 -6.75
C ASP A 14 -3.54 17.93 -6.48
N THR A 15 -2.68 17.93 -5.46
CA THR A 15 -1.97 19.14 -4.99
C THR A 15 -0.46 19.12 -5.19
N VAL A 16 0.17 17.94 -5.24
CA VAL A 16 1.61 17.77 -5.38
C VAL A 16 1.95 17.42 -6.83
N LYS A 17 2.69 18.30 -7.52
CA LYS A 17 2.97 18.19 -8.96
C LYS A 17 3.63 16.87 -9.35
N GLU A 18 4.49 16.34 -8.48
CA GLU A 18 5.22 15.09 -8.66
C GLU A 18 4.28 13.86 -8.68
N TYR A 19 3.10 13.98 -8.10
CA TYR A 19 2.12 12.90 -7.94
C TYR A 19 0.97 12.93 -8.93
N PHE A 20 0.83 13.99 -9.74
CA PHE A 20 -0.31 14.18 -10.65
C PHE A 20 -0.56 13.01 -11.61
N ASN A 21 0.51 12.37 -12.06
CA ASN A 21 0.44 11.24 -13.00
C ASN A 21 0.72 9.88 -12.32
N GLN A 22 0.86 9.85 -11.00
CA GLN A 22 1.13 8.63 -10.26
C GLN A 22 -0.18 7.99 -9.80
N LYS A 23 -0.14 6.67 -9.64
CA LYS A 23 -1.22 5.89 -9.03
C LYS A 23 -1.12 5.93 -7.51
N LEU A 24 -2.24 5.71 -6.81
CA LEU A 24 -2.32 5.82 -5.35
C LEU A 24 -1.35 4.87 -4.64
N ASN A 25 -1.10 3.68 -5.19
CA ASN A 25 -0.09 2.75 -4.66
C ASN A 25 1.34 3.32 -4.65
N ALA A 26 1.76 4.00 -5.73
CA ALA A 26 3.08 4.60 -5.86
C ALA A 26 3.23 5.82 -4.93
N ILE A 27 2.18 6.63 -4.82
CA ILE A 27 2.12 7.77 -3.89
C ILE A 27 2.22 7.28 -2.45
N CYS A 28 1.47 6.23 -2.10
CA CYS A 28 1.48 5.61 -0.77
C CYS A 28 2.89 5.17 -0.36
N MET A 29 3.61 4.46 -1.24
CA MET A 29 4.98 4.04 -0.97
C MET A 29 5.96 5.21 -0.88
N SER A 30 5.82 6.20 -1.76
CA SER A 30 6.66 7.39 -1.75
C SER A 30 6.53 8.16 -0.43
N GLU A 31 5.30 8.38 0.03
CA GLU A 31 5.04 9.04 1.32
C GLU A 31 5.54 8.21 2.51
N LEU A 32 5.42 6.88 2.45
CA LEU A 32 5.94 5.99 3.50
C LEU A 32 7.46 6.07 3.61
N PHE A 33 8.19 6.15 2.49
CA PHE A 33 9.64 6.33 2.50
C PHE A 33 10.06 7.74 2.94
N ILE A 34 9.33 8.78 2.53
CA ILE A 34 9.56 10.14 3.04
C ILE A 34 9.40 10.18 4.57
N LEU A 35 8.42 9.46 5.12
CA LEU A 35 8.23 9.33 6.57
C LEU A 35 9.41 8.61 7.23
N LYS A 36 9.89 7.51 6.63
CA LYS A 36 11.09 6.78 7.10
C LYS A 36 12.31 7.70 7.20
N ASP A 37 12.52 8.52 6.17
CA ASP A 37 13.70 9.37 6.07
C ASP A 37 13.62 10.58 7.03
N LYS A 38 12.43 11.15 7.21
CA LYS A 38 12.20 12.25 8.16
C LYS A 38 12.29 11.81 9.61
N TYR A 39 11.86 10.58 9.91
CA TYR A 39 11.89 10.01 11.25
C TYR A 39 12.71 8.73 11.24
N PRO A 40 14.06 8.82 11.38
CA PRO A 40 14.93 7.66 11.46
C PRO A 40 14.73 6.95 12.81
N VAL A 41 13.60 6.27 12.94
CA VAL A 41 13.34 5.28 13.99
C VAL A 41 14.13 4.01 13.68
N ASN A 42 14.42 3.20 14.70
CA ASN A 42 15.05 1.89 14.50
C ASN A 42 14.31 1.12 13.37
N ALA A 43 15.05 0.46 12.49
CA ALA A 43 14.53 -0.30 11.37
C ALA A 43 13.39 -1.26 11.79
N ASP A 44 13.55 -1.92 12.93
CA ASP A 44 12.53 -2.82 13.50
C ASP A 44 11.22 -2.09 13.82
N TYR A 45 11.31 -0.85 14.31
CA TYR A 45 10.14 -0.03 14.63
C TYR A 45 9.44 0.44 13.35
N PHE A 46 10.19 0.81 12.32
CA PHE A 46 9.63 1.17 11.02
C PHE A 46 8.90 0.01 10.35
N ILE A 47 9.47 -1.20 10.41
CA ILE A 47 8.83 -2.41 9.84
C ILE A 47 7.51 -2.70 10.55
N ASN A 48 7.50 -2.66 11.89
CA ASN A 48 6.30 -2.87 12.69
C ASN A 48 5.24 -1.78 12.44
N PHE A 49 5.67 -0.52 12.26
CA PHE A 49 4.79 0.57 11.86
C PHE A 49 4.18 0.31 10.47
N ALA A 50 4.99 -0.02 9.46
CA ALA A 50 4.52 -0.31 8.12
C ALA A 50 3.52 -1.48 8.11
N LYS A 51 3.81 -2.56 8.85
CA LYS A 51 2.89 -3.70 9.01
C LYS A 51 1.54 -3.27 9.58
N SER A 52 1.56 -2.46 10.64
CA SER A 52 0.33 -1.94 11.28
C SER A 52 -0.43 -0.95 10.37
N TYR A 53 0.31 -0.15 9.60
CA TYR A 53 -0.25 0.81 8.63
C TYR A 53 -0.97 0.09 7.49
N PHE A 54 -0.35 -0.92 6.87
CA PHE A 54 -0.98 -1.64 5.76
C PHE A 54 -2.11 -2.58 6.19
N GLN A 55 -2.11 -3.02 7.45
CA GLN A 55 -3.24 -3.73 8.07
C GLN A 55 -4.46 -2.84 8.34
N PHE A 56 -4.29 -1.50 8.41
CA PHE A 56 -5.39 -0.56 8.63
C PHE A 56 -6.31 -0.45 7.41
N TYR A 57 -5.74 -0.52 6.21
CA TYR A 57 -6.52 -0.65 4.98
C TYR A 57 -7.27 -1.99 4.99
N LEU A 58 -8.50 -2.02 4.44
CA LEU A 58 -9.42 -3.17 4.38
C LEU A 58 -8.85 -4.36 3.58
N ASN A 59 -7.75 -4.94 4.08
CA ASN A 59 -6.85 -5.79 3.32
C ASN A 59 -6.71 -7.17 3.93
N ARG A 60 -6.49 -8.13 3.04
CA ARG A 60 -6.29 -9.53 3.39
C ARG A 60 -4.83 -9.72 3.80
N THR A 61 -4.61 -9.95 5.09
CA THR A 61 -3.32 -10.37 5.63
C THR A 61 -3.17 -11.88 5.49
N TYR A 62 -2.12 -12.34 4.83
CA TYR A 62 -1.75 -13.77 4.74
C TYR A 62 -0.37 -13.96 5.34
N LEU A 63 -0.29 -14.31 6.63
CA LEU A 63 0.98 -14.45 7.37
C LEU A 63 1.85 -13.19 7.24
N ASP A 64 2.75 -13.20 6.25
CA ASP A 64 3.73 -12.18 5.94
C ASP A 64 3.39 -11.34 4.70
N ASP A 65 2.33 -11.68 3.96
CA ASP A 65 1.85 -10.92 2.80
C ASP A 65 0.67 -10.00 3.18
N VAL A 66 0.72 -8.76 2.69
CA VAL A 66 -0.40 -7.82 2.70
C VAL A 66 -0.67 -7.34 1.28
N VAL A 67 -1.95 -7.36 0.88
CA VAL A 67 -2.37 -6.84 -0.43
C VAL A 67 -3.34 -5.68 -0.21
N VAL A 68 -2.97 -4.49 -0.68
CA VAL A 68 -3.75 -3.26 -0.64
C VAL A 68 -4.45 -3.01 -1.96
N PHE A 69 -5.75 -2.77 -1.90
CA PHE A 69 -6.56 -2.33 -3.05
C PHE A 69 -6.91 -0.87 -2.85
N PHE A 70 -6.52 -0.02 -3.79
CA PHE A 70 -6.88 1.40 -3.82
C PHE A 70 -8.06 1.62 -4.78
N GLU A 71 -8.85 2.66 -4.57
CA GLU A 71 -10.04 2.97 -5.40
C GLU A 71 -9.69 3.35 -6.85
N ASP A 72 -8.44 3.72 -7.15
CA ASP A 72 -7.98 4.05 -8.50
C ASP A 72 -7.61 2.82 -9.36
N GLY A 73 -7.94 1.62 -8.87
CA GLY A 73 -7.64 0.33 -9.49
C GLY A 73 -6.17 -0.08 -9.39
N SER A 74 -5.38 0.62 -8.58
CA SER A 74 -4.01 0.24 -8.28
C SER A 74 -3.95 -0.69 -7.08
N ILE A 75 -3.02 -1.63 -7.13
CA ILE A 75 -2.83 -2.67 -6.12
C ILE A 75 -1.39 -2.64 -5.66
N LEU A 76 -1.20 -2.79 -4.35
CA LEU A 76 0.11 -2.86 -3.72
C LEU A 76 0.22 -4.18 -2.98
N LYS A 77 1.12 -5.06 -3.45
CA LYS A 77 1.45 -6.30 -2.74
C LYS A 77 2.74 -6.09 -1.95
N ILE A 78 2.70 -6.43 -0.68
CA ILE A 78 3.79 -6.23 0.28
C ILE A 78 4.09 -7.56 0.93
N HIS A 79 5.37 -7.92 0.98
CA HIS A 79 5.87 -9.12 1.64
C HIS A 79 6.82 -8.69 2.76
N PHE A 80 6.43 -8.95 4.00
CA PHE A 80 7.25 -8.68 5.18
C PHE A 80 8.23 -9.82 5.41
N ASN A 81 9.48 -9.51 5.76
CA ASN A 81 10.48 -10.50 6.14
C ASN A 81 11.20 -10.06 7.42
N GLU A 82 12.04 -10.92 7.98
CA GLU A 82 12.73 -10.66 9.27
C GLU A 82 13.59 -9.39 9.26
N ASN A 83 14.00 -8.91 8.08
CA ASN A 83 14.91 -7.79 7.91
C ASN A 83 14.25 -6.54 7.28
N GLY A 84 12.93 -6.56 7.02
CA GLY A 84 12.29 -5.54 6.19
C GLY A 84 10.97 -5.93 5.55
N PHE A 85 10.74 -5.37 4.36
CA PHE A 85 9.68 -5.79 3.46
C PHE A 85 10.08 -5.51 2.02
N SER A 86 9.54 -6.29 1.09
CA SER A 86 9.55 -6.00 -0.35
C SER A 86 8.14 -5.66 -0.81
N TRP A 87 8.00 -4.88 -1.87
CA TRP A 87 6.70 -4.53 -2.44
C TRP A 87 6.72 -4.66 -3.96
N SER A 88 5.52 -4.78 -4.52
CA SER A 88 5.29 -4.76 -5.96
C SER A 88 3.99 -4.02 -6.25
N GLU A 89 4.04 -3.19 -7.27
CA GLU A 89 2.91 -2.41 -7.77
C GLU A 89 2.24 -3.19 -8.91
N HIS A 90 0.91 -3.29 -8.85
CA HIS A 90 0.09 -3.93 -9.86
C HIS A 90 -1.05 -3.00 -10.23
N TYR A 91 -1.57 -3.13 -11.44
CA TYR A 91 -2.69 -2.32 -11.93
C TYR A 91 -3.77 -3.24 -12.51
N ASP A 92 -5.05 -2.82 -12.46
CA ASP A 92 -6.21 -3.58 -12.98
C ASP A 92 -5.98 -4.23 -14.36
N SER A 93 -5.22 -3.59 -15.26
CA SER A 93 -4.91 -4.10 -16.60
C SER A 93 -3.92 -5.27 -16.63
N GLN A 94 -3.17 -5.50 -15.55
CA GLN A 94 -2.12 -6.52 -15.43
C GLN A 94 -2.57 -7.75 -14.63
N ILE A 95 -3.76 -7.68 -14.04
CA ILE A 95 -4.23 -8.66 -13.08
C ILE A 95 -5.31 -9.50 -13.76
N SER A 96 -4.96 -10.75 -14.08
CA SER A 96 -5.94 -11.69 -14.64
C SER A 96 -7.11 -11.85 -13.68
N THR A 97 -8.29 -12.10 -14.24
CA THR A 97 -9.49 -12.46 -13.50
C THR A 97 -9.27 -13.55 -12.45
N ALA A 98 -8.25 -14.43 -12.58
CA ALA A 98 -7.90 -15.42 -11.55
C ALA A 98 -7.43 -14.82 -10.21
N PHE A 99 -6.85 -13.61 -10.22
CA PHE A 99 -6.48 -12.89 -8.99
C PHE A 99 -7.73 -12.39 -8.24
N TYR A 100 -8.78 -12.04 -8.99
CA TYR A 100 -10.12 -11.79 -8.45
C TYR A 100 -10.77 -13.13 -8.05
N TYR A 101 -10.91 -14.10 -8.95
CA TYR A 101 -11.63 -15.35 -8.69
C TYR A 101 -10.99 -16.30 -7.67
N GLY A 102 -9.74 -16.09 -7.27
CA GLY A 102 -9.14 -16.80 -6.15
C GLY A 102 -9.90 -16.63 -4.83
N ARG A 103 -10.68 -15.54 -4.66
CA ARG A 103 -11.55 -15.30 -3.49
C ARG A 103 -12.67 -14.24 -3.70
N TYR A 104 -13.07 -13.91 -4.93
CA TYR A 104 -14.28 -13.13 -5.20
C TYR A 104 -15.47 -14.07 -5.28
N SER A 105 -15.87 -14.65 -4.14
CA SER A 105 -17.30 -14.80 -3.89
C SER A 105 -17.84 -13.39 -3.68
N ILE A 106 -18.10 -12.68 -4.78
CA ILE A 106 -18.96 -11.51 -4.76
C ILE A 106 -20.28 -12.04 -4.20
N ARG A 107 -20.64 -11.65 -2.98
CA ARG A 107 -22.03 -11.74 -2.54
C ARG A 107 -22.78 -10.74 -3.41
N LEU A 108 -23.42 -11.25 -4.47
CA LEU A 108 -24.59 -10.62 -5.05
C LEU A 108 -25.69 -10.57 -4.00
#